data_AF-A0A524QHY2-F1
#
_entry.id   AF-A0A524QHY2-F1
#
_cell.length_a   1.000
_cell.length_b   1.000
_cell.length_c   1.000
_cell.angle_alpha   90.00
_cell.angle_beta   90.00
_cell.angle_gamma   90.00
#
_symmetry.space_group_name_H-M   'P 1'
#
loop_
_entity.id
_entity.type
_entity.pdbx_description
1 polymer ?
#
loop_
_entity_poly.entity_id
_entity_poly.type
_entity_poly.pdbx_seq_one_letter_code
_entity_poly.pdbx_strand_id
1 'polypeptide(L)'
;SQPSLLHHEATNGRRTDIYGNCGAISRKPTSFGQSVKWTGIRIRYLDVTGVAIFMSATVLAGAAGQWPLGRASDRIDRRKIIAIACTGAGAAAAAMASGLLTTPTQMLVASCAFGMFAFPVYAIAVAHTNDFVPHGEFVESSSGLLLLFGAGAVLGPLSASYIMSQIGPQGLYMFTALVHVSMASFALYRMHRRERAPVEDRTTFLHGLEAASTVSNIFEDEEPEQAPGSEIAP
;
A
#
# COMPACT_ATOMS: atom_id res chain seq x y z
N SER A 1 23.91 -59.84 -64.29
CA SER A 1 25.05 -59.16 -64.93
C SER A 1 25.32 -57.86 -64.19
N GLN A 2 26.39 -57.82 -63.38
CA GLN A 2 27.04 -56.55 -63.01
C GLN A 2 28.38 -56.48 -63.74
N PRO A 3 28.82 -55.27 -64.12
CA PRO A 3 30.08 -54.71 -63.56
C PRO A 3 29.93 -53.20 -63.24
N SER A 4 30.35 -52.71 -62.07
CA SER A 4 31.65 -52.01 -61.77
C SER A 4 32.00 -50.88 -62.75
N LEU A 5 32.26 -49.63 -62.33
CA LEU A 5 33.51 -49.12 -61.72
C LEU A 5 33.29 -47.67 -61.21
N LEU A 6 33.73 -47.30 -59.98
CA LEU A 6 34.90 -46.45 -59.60
C LEU A 6 34.78 -44.95 -60.02
N HIS A 7 35.19 -43.91 -59.29
CA HIS A 7 35.98 -43.63 -58.08
C HIS A 7 35.80 -42.10 -57.77
N HIS A 8 36.43 -41.60 -56.69
CA HIS A 8 36.68 -40.19 -56.26
C HIS A 8 35.73 -39.62 -55.19
N GLU A 9 36.13 -39.66 -53.91
CA GLU A 9 36.91 -38.64 -53.16
C GLU A 9 35.96 -37.68 -52.40
N ALA A 10 35.90 -37.83 -51.07
CA ALA A 10 36.57 -36.94 -50.11
C ALA A 10 35.94 -35.53 -50.11
N THR A 11 35.24 -35.10 -49.07
CA THR A 11 35.86 -34.58 -47.84
C THR A 11 34.78 -33.96 -46.95
N ASN A 12 35.00 -34.03 -45.64
CA ASN A 12 34.81 -32.94 -44.68
C ASN A 12 33.41 -32.34 -44.45
N GLY A 13 32.89 -32.43 -43.22
CA GLY A 13 31.76 -31.59 -42.82
C GLY A 13 30.99 -32.00 -41.58
N ARG A 14 31.68 -32.36 -40.49
CA ARG A 14 31.03 -32.46 -39.17
C ARG A 14 30.70 -31.05 -38.70
N ARG A 15 29.49 -30.54 -38.95
CA ARG A 15 28.92 -29.36 -38.26
C ARG A 15 27.39 -29.35 -38.31
N THR A 16 26.83 -29.66 -37.14
CA THR A 16 25.69 -28.96 -36.52
C THR A 16 24.42 -28.77 -37.34
N ASP A 17 23.43 -29.62 -37.12
CA ASP A 17 22.02 -29.22 -37.14
C ASP A 17 21.30 -29.86 -35.94
N ILE A 18 21.46 -29.23 -34.77
CA ILE A 18 20.71 -29.48 -33.53
C ILE A 18 19.37 -28.69 -33.60
N TYR A 19 18.65 -28.78 -34.71
CA TYR A 19 17.31 -28.19 -34.86
C TYR A 19 16.46 -29.05 -35.78
N GLY A 20 16.14 -30.27 -35.33
CA GLY A 20 15.35 -31.22 -36.11
C GLY A 20 14.49 -32.14 -35.26
N ASN A 21 14.05 -31.73 -34.07
CA ASN A 21 12.98 -32.43 -33.35
C ASN A 21 12.37 -31.56 -32.21
N CYS A 22 11.63 -30.50 -32.56
CA CYS A 22 10.75 -29.82 -31.60
C CYS A 22 9.28 -30.14 -31.93
N GLY A 23 8.99 -31.44 -32.00
CA GLY A 23 7.65 -31.98 -32.20
C GLY A 23 7.01 -32.33 -30.85
N ALA A 24 5.98 -31.56 -30.48
CA ALA A 24 4.89 -31.97 -29.60
C ALA A 24 5.25 -32.52 -28.19
N ILE A 25 5.70 -31.64 -27.29
CA ILE A 25 5.41 -31.82 -25.86
C ILE A 25 3.93 -31.51 -25.65
N SER A 26 3.11 -32.56 -25.70
CA SER A 26 1.72 -32.56 -25.25
C SER A 26 1.71 -32.20 -23.77
N ARG A 27 1.56 -30.90 -23.46
CA ARG A 27 1.20 -30.44 -22.12
C ARG A 27 -0.26 -30.86 -21.91
N LYS A 28 -0.46 -32.04 -21.33
CA LYS A 28 -1.76 -32.36 -20.72
C LYS A 28 -2.03 -31.26 -19.69
N PRO A 29 -3.11 -30.48 -19.78
CA PRO A 29 -3.48 -29.57 -18.72
C PRO A 29 -3.74 -30.43 -17.48
N THR A 30 -2.87 -30.29 -16.47
CA THR A 30 -3.10 -30.85 -15.15
C THR A 30 -4.42 -30.26 -14.66
N SER A 31 -5.44 -31.09 -14.80
CA SER A 31 -6.81 -30.78 -14.47
C SER A 31 -6.91 -30.75 -12.95
N PHE A 32 -6.74 -29.57 -12.37
CA PHE A 32 -7.20 -29.32 -11.00
C PHE A 32 -8.73 -29.18 -11.08
N GLY A 33 -9.40 -30.33 -11.13
CA GLY A 33 -10.85 -30.42 -11.00
C GLY A 33 -11.30 -30.04 -9.59
N GLN A 34 -12.54 -29.64 -9.32
CA GLN A 34 -13.75 -29.55 -10.14
C GLN A 34 -14.80 -28.73 -9.35
N SER A 35 -15.70 -28.08 -10.11
CA SER A 35 -17.07 -27.69 -9.72
C SER A 35 -17.28 -26.62 -8.64
N VAL A 36 -17.11 -25.36 -9.03
CA VAL A 36 -17.89 -24.23 -8.51
C VAL A 36 -18.89 -23.85 -9.61
N LYS A 37 -20.01 -24.56 -9.68
CA LYS A 37 -21.17 -24.17 -10.49
C LYS A 37 -21.88 -23.01 -9.80
N TRP A 38 -21.41 -21.80 -10.02
CA TRP A 38 -22.17 -20.60 -9.72
C TRP A 38 -22.42 -19.86 -11.03
N THR A 39 -23.63 -20.05 -11.54
CA THR A 39 -24.34 -19.10 -12.41
C THR A 39 -23.50 -18.46 -13.51
N GLY A 40 -23.41 -19.12 -14.68
CA GLY A 40 -23.47 -18.51 -16.02
C GLY A 40 -22.68 -17.23 -16.37
N ILE A 41 -21.74 -16.78 -15.55
CA ILE A 41 -20.92 -15.60 -15.81
C ILE A 41 -19.63 -16.15 -16.39
N ARG A 42 -19.54 -16.08 -17.72
CA ARG A 42 -18.24 -16.02 -18.39
C ARG A 42 -17.48 -14.93 -17.64
N ILE A 43 -16.42 -15.27 -16.91
CA ILE A 43 -15.41 -14.31 -16.49
C ILE A 43 -14.82 -13.80 -17.80
N ARG A 44 -15.47 -12.80 -18.38
CA ARG A 44 -14.85 -11.92 -19.35
C ARG A 44 -13.82 -11.24 -18.49
N TYR A 45 -12.58 -11.73 -18.54
CA TYR A 45 -11.44 -10.99 -18.00
C TYR A 45 -11.67 -9.55 -18.44
N LEU A 46 -11.80 -8.64 -17.47
CA LEU A 46 -11.66 -7.23 -17.80
C LEU A 46 -10.38 -7.17 -18.62
N ASP A 47 -10.44 -6.54 -19.79
CA ASP A 47 -9.23 -6.28 -20.57
C ASP A 47 -8.15 -5.74 -19.62
N VAL A 48 -6.88 -6.07 -19.85
CA VAL A 48 -5.78 -5.70 -18.93
C VAL A 48 -5.85 -4.20 -18.59
N THR A 49 -6.24 -3.40 -19.59
CA THR A 49 -6.58 -1.98 -19.48
C THR A 49 -7.63 -1.67 -18.42
N GLY A 50 -8.72 -2.41 -18.36
CA GLY A 50 -9.80 -2.21 -17.38
C GLY A 50 -9.32 -2.43 -15.94
N VAL A 51 -8.51 -3.47 -15.70
CA VAL A 51 -7.92 -3.71 -14.38
C VAL A 51 -6.93 -2.60 -14.03
N ALA A 52 -6.11 -2.17 -14.99
CA ALA A 52 -5.16 -1.08 -14.81
C ALA A 52 -5.86 0.26 -14.48
N ILE A 53 -6.96 0.58 -15.17
CA ILE A 53 -7.80 1.76 -14.88
C ILE A 53 -8.39 1.64 -13.48
N PHE A 54 -8.95 0.49 -13.13
CA PHE A 54 -9.57 0.26 -11.83
C PHE A 54 -8.58 0.44 -10.66
N MET A 55 -7.38 -0.16 -10.78
CA MET A 55 -6.31 -0.01 -9.79
C MET A 55 -5.80 1.43 -9.73
N SER A 56 -5.48 2.03 -10.88
CA SER A 56 -4.95 3.40 -10.96
C SER A 56 -5.93 4.42 -10.40
N ALA A 57 -7.21 4.35 -10.78
CA ALA A 57 -8.24 5.26 -10.30
C ALA A 57 -8.44 5.13 -8.78
N THR A 58 -8.42 3.90 -8.25
CA THR A 58 -8.51 3.65 -6.81
C THR A 58 -7.33 4.29 -6.05
N VAL A 59 -6.11 4.14 -6.58
CA VAL A 59 -4.91 4.75 -5.99
C VAL A 59 -4.95 6.27 -6.05
N LEU A 60 -5.34 6.84 -7.20
CA LEU A 60 -5.47 8.29 -7.37
C LEU A 60 -6.55 8.88 -6.46
N ALA A 61 -7.69 8.20 -6.31
CA ALA A 61 -8.73 8.60 -5.36
C ALA A 61 -8.22 8.55 -3.91
N GLY A 62 -7.42 7.55 -3.57
CA GLY A 62 -6.72 7.47 -2.28
C GLY A 62 -5.78 8.64 -2.05
N ALA A 63 -4.92 8.95 -3.01
CA ALA A 63 -4.02 10.11 -2.95
C ALA A 63 -4.80 11.43 -2.81
N ALA A 64 -5.90 11.59 -3.55
CA ALA A 64 -6.78 12.75 -3.43
C ALA A 64 -7.43 12.84 -2.03
N GLY A 65 -7.76 11.70 -1.41
CA GLY A 65 -8.31 11.62 -0.05
C GLY A 65 -7.31 11.92 1.07
N GLN A 66 -6.00 11.76 0.82
CA GLN A 66 -4.96 11.97 1.84
C GLN A 66 -4.92 13.40 2.37
N TRP A 67 -4.94 14.41 1.49
CA TRP A 67 -4.88 15.81 1.93
C TRP A 67 -6.08 16.23 2.80
N PRO A 68 -7.35 16.03 2.39
CA PRO A 68 -8.49 16.46 3.20
C PRO A 68 -8.61 15.67 4.51
N LEU A 69 -8.47 14.34 4.50
CA LEU A 69 -8.60 13.53 5.72
C LEU A 69 -7.41 13.74 6.66
N GLY A 70 -6.19 13.85 6.13
CA GLY A 70 -5.01 14.18 6.91
C GLY A 70 -5.17 15.52 7.63
N ARG A 71 -5.50 16.58 6.88
CA ARG A 71 -5.74 17.92 7.44
C ARG A 71 -6.91 17.96 8.42
N ALA A 72 -7.97 17.20 8.17
CA ALA A 72 -9.08 17.07 9.12
C ALA A 72 -8.62 16.39 10.43
N SER A 73 -7.76 15.37 10.34
CA SER A 73 -7.21 14.68 11.51
C SER A 73 -6.30 15.55 12.37
N ASP A 74 -5.68 16.57 11.77
CA ASP A 74 -4.88 17.54 12.51
C ASP A 74 -5.73 18.60 13.21
N ARG A 75 -7.04 18.69 12.97
CA ARG A 75 -7.92 19.68 13.62
C ARG A 75 -8.99 19.05 14.51
N ILE A 76 -9.36 17.81 14.21
CA ILE A 76 -10.38 17.03 14.91
C ILE A 76 -9.66 15.93 15.71
N ASP A 77 -10.28 15.38 16.75
CA ASP A 77 -9.74 14.20 17.45
C ASP A 77 -9.42 13.09 16.42
N ARG A 78 -8.14 12.68 16.33
CA ARG A 78 -7.68 11.71 15.33
C ARG A 78 -8.49 10.42 15.36
N ARG A 79 -8.99 9.98 16.53
CA ARG A 79 -9.83 8.78 16.66
C ARG A 79 -11.16 8.91 15.91
N LYS A 80 -11.76 10.11 15.91
CA LYS A 80 -12.99 10.39 15.16
C LYS A 80 -12.75 10.27 13.66
N ILE A 81 -11.65 10.83 13.17
CA ILE A 81 -11.32 10.77 11.75
C ILE A 81 -10.98 9.35 11.32
N ILE A 82 -10.26 8.58 12.16
CA ILE A 82 -10.04 7.14 11.93
C ILE A 82 -11.37 6.39 11.84
N ALA A 83 -12.30 6.63 12.77
CA ALA A 83 -13.62 5.98 12.74
C ALA A 83 -14.43 6.33 11.49
N ILE A 84 -14.45 7.61 11.08
CA ILE A 84 -15.14 8.07 9.86
C ILE A 84 -14.51 7.43 8.62
N ALA A 85 -13.19 7.48 8.50
CA ALA A 85 -12.46 6.90 7.38
C ALA A 85 -12.69 5.39 7.28
N CYS A 86 -12.57 4.66 8.39
CA CYS A 86 -12.85 3.23 8.42
C CYS A 86 -14.31 2.91 8.11
N THR A 87 -15.27 3.73 8.54
CA THR A 87 -16.68 3.56 8.21
C THR A 87 -16.93 3.76 6.72
N GLY A 88 -16.36 4.81 6.11
CA GLY A 88 -16.48 5.08 4.68
C GLY A 88 -15.86 3.97 3.82
N ALA A 89 -14.65 3.53 4.16
CA ALA A 89 -13.99 2.42 3.50
C ALA A 89 -14.76 1.10 3.69
N GLY A 90 -15.25 0.82 4.89
CA GLY A 90 -16.05 -0.36 5.20
C GLY A 90 -17.37 -0.38 4.44
N ALA A 91 -18.06 0.76 4.32
CA ALA A 91 -19.30 0.90 3.55
C ALA A 91 -19.05 0.70 2.04
N ALA A 92 -17.97 1.27 1.49
CA ALA A 92 -17.58 1.05 0.11
C ALA A 92 -17.25 -0.43 -0.17
N ALA A 93 -16.50 -1.08 0.73
CA ALA A 93 -16.19 -2.50 0.65
C ALA A 93 -17.46 -3.38 0.78
N ALA A 94 -18.38 -3.04 1.69
CA ALA A 94 -19.66 -3.73 1.83
C ALA A 94 -20.53 -3.58 0.58
N ALA A 95 -20.53 -2.41 -0.07
CA ALA A 95 -21.23 -2.19 -1.33
C ALA A 95 -20.66 -3.09 -2.44
N MET A 96 -19.34 -3.16 -2.59
CA MET A 96 -18.69 -4.08 -3.54
C MET A 96 -18.98 -5.55 -3.19
N ALA A 97 -19.03 -5.87 -1.90
CA ALA A 97 -19.36 -7.19 -1.40
C ALA A 97 -20.85 -7.54 -1.51
N SER A 98 -21.76 -6.61 -1.78
CA SER A 98 -23.20 -6.88 -1.72
C SER A 98 -23.75 -7.62 -2.94
N GLY A 99 -23.02 -7.62 -4.05
CA GLY A 99 -23.51 -8.09 -5.35
C GLY A 99 -24.53 -7.13 -6.02
N LEU A 100 -24.84 -5.99 -5.39
CA LEU A 100 -25.79 -5.00 -5.92
C LEU A 100 -25.19 -4.10 -7.01
N LEU A 101 -23.85 -4.01 -7.10
CA LEU A 101 -23.16 -3.24 -8.13
C LEU A 101 -23.08 -4.05 -9.43
N THR A 102 -23.97 -3.75 -10.37
CA THR A 102 -24.14 -4.53 -11.61
C THR A 102 -23.33 -4.01 -12.79
N THR A 103 -22.80 -2.78 -12.70
CA THR A 103 -22.03 -2.15 -13.79
C THR A 103 -20.56 -1.94 -13.42
N PRO A 104 -19.63 -1.99 -14.40
CA PRO A 104 -18.21 -1.67 -14.16
C PRO A 104 -17.99 -0.28 -13.57
N THR A 105 -18.80 0.71 -13.99
CA THR A 105 -18.74 2.08 -13.48
C THR A 105 -19.10 2.16 -12.00
N GLN A 106 -20.14 1.44 -11.56
CA GLN A 106 -20.49 1.38 -10.13
C GLN A 106 -19.38 0.75 -9.29
N MET A 107 -18.77 -0.33 -9.79
CA MET A 107 -17.64 -0.97 -9.12
C MET A 107 -16.44 -0.02 -9.01
N LEU A 108 -16.13 0.72 -10.07
CA LEU A 108 -15.07 1.72 -10.11
C LEU A 108 -15.33 2.87 -9.13
N VAL A 109 -16.57 3.39 -9.05
CA VAL A 109 -16.92 4.44 -8.10
C VAL A 109 -16.77 3.95 -6.66
N ALA A 110 -17.22 2.73 -6.37
CA ALA A 110 -17.06 2.13 -5.05
C ALA A 110 -15.59 1.89 -4.70
N SER A 111 -14.76 1.48 -5.66
CA SER A 111 -13.32 1.29 -5.42
C SER A 111 -12.59 2.62 -5.20
N CYS A 112 -12.94 3.67 -5.94
CA CYS A 112 -12.43 5.03 -5.70
C CYS A 112 -12.83 5.53 -4.31
N ALA A 113 -14.10 5.33 -3.90
CA ALA A 113 -14.55 5.67 -2.55
C ALA A 113 -13.76 4.89 -1.49
N PHE A 114 -13.56 3.59 -1.70
CA PHE A 114 -12.72 2.76 -0.84
C PHE A 114 -11.30 3.33 -0.71
N GLY A 115 -10.63 3.62 -1.83
CA GLY A 115 -9.28 4.19 -1.84
C GLY A 115 -9.20 5.52 -1.08
N MET A 116 -10.11 6.44 -1.37
CA MET A 116 -10.20 7.77 -0.75
C MET A 116 -10.26 7.71 0.77
N PHE A 117 -11.00 6.75 1.32
CA PHE A 117 -11.17 6.60 2.77
C PHE A 117 -10.12 5.69 3.41
N ALA A 118 -9.69 4.61 2.75
CA ALA A 118 -8.81 3.62 3.35
C ALA A 118 -7.35 4.08 3.41
N PHE A 119 -6.85 4.74 2.37
CA PHE A 119 -5.42 5.06 2.25
C PHE A 119 -4.91 6.04 3.32
N PRO A 120 -5.69 7.06 3.76
CA PRO A 120 -5.24 7.98 4.81
C PRO A 120 -5.18 7.34 6.21
N VAL A 121 -5.85 6.20 6.45
CA VAL A 121 -6.01 5.60 7.79
C VAL A 121 -4.66 5.32 8.45
N TYR A 122 -3.71 4.75 7.71
CA TYR A 122 -2.39 4.42 8.26
C TYR A 122 -1.64 5.68 8.74
N ALA A 123 -1.56 6.71 7.90
CA ALA A 123 -0.86 7.95 8.25
C ALA A 123 -1.49 8.62 9.48
N ILE A 124 -2.82 8.62 9.59
CA ILE A 124 -3.54 9.20 10.73
C ILE A 124 -3.30 8.36 12.00
N ALA A 125 -3.26 7.03 11.90
CA ALA A 125 -2.99 6.15 13.02
C ALA A 125 -1.53 6.26 13.53
N VAL A 126 -0.57 6.39 12.61
CA VAL A 126 0.83 6.67 12.93
C VAL A 126 0.95 8.02 13.64
N ALA A 127 0.33 9.07 13.09
CA ALA A 127 0.34 10.39 13.72
C ALA A 127 -0.34 10.36 15.10
N HIS A 128 -1.43 9.61 15.25
CA HIS A 128 -2.06 9.40 16.56
C HIS A 128 -1.14 8.70 17.55
N THR A 129 -0.37 7.71 17.12
CA THR A 129 0.57 7.01 18.00
C THR A 129 1.71 7.93 18.40
N ASN A 130 2.28 8.65 17.42
CA ASN A 130 3.40 9.57 17.62
C ASN A 130 3.05 10.73 18.57
N ASP A 131 1.80 11.19 18.60
CA ASP A 131 1.33 12.20 19.56
C ASP A 131 1.48 11.75 21.05
N PHE A 132 1.69 10.46 21.33
CA PHE A 132 1.88 9.94 22.70
C PHE A 132 3.30 9.42 22.98
N VAL A 133 4.23 9.53 22.02
CA VAL A 133 5.60 9.01 22.18
C VAL A 133 6.48 10.08 22.84
N PRO A 134 7.16 9.78 23.97
CA PRO A 134 8.12 10.69 24.58
C PRO A 134 9.32 11.02 23.68
N HIS A 135 9.95 12.17 23.92
CA HIS A 135 11.18 12.54 23.23
C HIS A 135 12.28 11.50 23.46
N GLY A 136 12.82 10.94 22.37
CA GLY A 136 13.87 9.91 22.39
C GLY A 136 13.37 8.50 22.04
N GLU A 137 12.07 8.23 22.12
CA GLU A 137 11.50 6.89 21.87
C GLU A 137 10.86 6.74 20.47
N PHE A 138 10.97 7.78 19.61
CA PHE A 138 10.36 7.79 18.28
C PHE A 138 10.83 6.66 17.37
N VAL A 139 12.12 6.32 17.42
CA VAL A 139 12.71 5.27 16.56
C VAL A 139 12.14 3.90 16.96
N GLU A 140 12.07 3.62 18.26
CA GLU A 140 11.53 2.36 18.78
C GLU A 140 10.05 2.23 18.45
N SER A 141 9.25 3.27 18.71
CA SER A 141 7.82 3.27 18.38
C SER A 141 7.56 3.09 16.89
N SER A 142 8.31 3.79 16.03
CA SER A 142 8.19 3.68 14.58
C SER A 142 8.56 2.27 14.09
N SER A 143 9.57 1.65 14.68
CA SER A 143 9.96 0.26 14.35
C SER A 143 8.84 -0.73 14.70
N GLY A 144 8.19 -0.57 15.87
CA GLY A 144 7.06 -1.39 16.27
C GLY A 144 5.85 -1.23 15.34
N LEU A 145 5.53 0.01 14.94
CA LEU A 145 4.47 0.28 13.97
C LEU A 145 4.75 -0.36 12.60
N LEU A 146 6.00 -0.30 12.13
CA LEU A 146 6.40 -0.90 10.86
C LEU A 146 6.32 -2.44 10.91
N LEU A 147 6.72 -3.05 12.03
CA LEU A 147 6.60 -4.50 12.25
C LEU A 147 5.13 -4.94 12.24
N LEU A 148 4.25 -4.20 12.92
CA LEU A 148 2.81 -4.47 12.92
C LEU A 148 2.20 -4.32 11.52
N PHE A 149 2.62 -3.28 10.79
CA PHE A 149 2.21 -3.10 9.39
C PHE A 149 2.65 -4.28 8.52
N GLY A 150 3.91 -4.71 8.64
CA GLY A 150 4.45 -5.86 7.92
C GLY A 150 3.70 -7.17 8.24
N ALA A 151 3.42 -7.42 9.52
CA ALA A 151 2.63 -8.59 9.95
C ALA A 151 1.22 -8.56 9.33
N GLY A 152 0.55 -7.40 9.34
CA GLY A 152 -0.74 -7.22 8.69
C GLY A 152 -0.69 -7.41 7.17
N ALA A 153 0.37 -6.92 6.51
CA ALA A 153 0.56 -7.06 5.07
C ALA A 153 0.78 -8.52 4.63
N VAL A 154 1.24 -9.40 5.53
CA VAL A 154 1.33 -10.86 5.29
C VAL A 154 0.01 -11.55 5.64
N LEU A 155 -0.53 -11.31 6.83
CA LEU A 155 -1.73 -12.01 7.31
C LEU A 155 -2.99 -11.63 6.52
N GLY A 156 -3.08 -10.38 6.04
CA GLY A 156 -4.23 -9.85 5.32
C GLY A 156 -4.49 -10.60 4.01
N PRO A 157 -3.55 -10.61 3.04
CA PRO A 157 -3.71 -11.34 1.78
C PRO A 157 -3.89 -12.85 1.97
N LEU A 158 -3.24 -13.46 2.96
CA LEU A 158 -3.44 -14.89 3.27
C LEU A 158 -4.87 -15.17 3.74
N SER A 159 -5.39 -14.36 4.66
CA SER A 159 -6.76 -14.50 5.18
C SER A 159 -7.79 -14.19 4.08
N ALA A 160 -7.58 -13.13 3.30
CA ALA A 160 -8.42 -12.76 2.18
C ALA A 160 -8.45 -13.86 1.10
N SER A 161 -7.28 -14.41 0.74
CA SER A 161 -7.15 -15.51 -0.21
C SER A 161 -7.88 -16.77 0.27
N TYR A 162 -7.73 -17.12 1.56
CA TYR A 162 -8.46 -18.22 2.16
C TYR A 162 -9.98 -18.01 2.07
N ILE A 163 -10.48 -16.84 2.45
CA ILE A 163 -11.92 -16.53 2.36
C ILE A 163 -12.39 -16.58 0.89
N MET A 164 -11.61 -16.03 -0.04
CA MET A 164 -11.90 -16.10 -1.47
C MET A 164 -11.98 -17.54 -2.00
N SER A 165 -11.19 -18.47 -1.44
CA SER A 165 -11.25 -19.89 -1.82
C SER A 165 -12.58 -20.55 -1.43
N GLN A 166 -13.24 -20.05 -0.39
CA GLN A 166 -14.47 -20.65 0.16
C GLN A 166 -15.73 -20.06 -0.49
N ILE A 167 -15.79 -18.73 -0.66
CA ILE A 167 -17.00 -18.01 -1.11
C ILE A 167 -16.80 -17.20 -2.40
N GLY A 168 -15.65 -17.33 -3.04
CA GLY A 168 -15.34 -16.67 -4.32
C GLY A 168 -14.79 -15.23 -4.17
N PRO A 169 -14.66 -14.48 -5.29
CA PRO A 169 -14.01 -13.16 -5.31
C PRO A 169 -14.64 -12.11 -4.40
N GLN A 170 -15.95 -12.21 -4.15
CA GLN A 170 -16.70 -11.35 -3.22
C GLN A 170 -16.14 -11.43 -1.79
N GLY A 171 -15.52 -12.55 -1.43
CA GLY A 171 -14.88 -12.77 -0.13
C GLY A 171 -13.78 -11.76 0.19
N LEU A 172 -13.07 -11.24 -0.82
CA LEU A 172 -12.08 -10.17 -0.64
C LEU A 172 -12.73 -8.91 -0.05
N TYR A 173 -13.83 -8.48 -0.63
CA TYR A 173 -14.54 -7.26 -0.22
C TYR A 173 -15.26 -7.46 1.12
N MET A 174 -15.82 -8.64 1.38
CA MET A 174 -16.40 -8.98 2.69
C MET A 174 -15.35 -8.93 3.81
N PHE A 175 -14.20 -9.56 3.60
CA PHE A 175 -13.09 -9.52 4.56
C PHE A 175 -12.63 -8.08 4.81
N THR A 176 -12.47 -7.31 3.73
CA THR A 176 -12.04 -5.91 3.80
C THR A 176 -13.04 -5.06 4.57
N ALA A 177 -14.35 -5.23 4.32
CA ALA A 177 -15.41 -4.56 5.04
C ALA A 177 -15.38 -4.92 6.54
N LEU A 178 -15.23 -6.20 6.86
CA LEU A 178 -15.16 -6.68 8.24
C LEU A 178 -13.99 -6.06 9.01
N VAL A 179 -12.80 -6.00 8.41
CA VAL A 179 -11.61 -5.40 9.03
C VAL A 179 -11.84 -3.91 9.31
N HIS A 180 -12.38 -3.17 8.34
CA HIS A 180 -12.64 -1.74 8.51
C HIS A 180 -13.76 -1.45 9.52
N VAL A 181 -14.84 -2.23 9.51
CA VAL A 181 -15.90 -2.12 10.52
C VAL A 181 -15.35 -2.43 11.91
N SER A 182 -14.53 -3.47 12.05
CA SER A 182 -13.90 -3.82 13.33
C SER A 182 -13.01 -2.69 13.84
N MET A 183 -12.22 -2.06 12.96
CA MET A 183 -11.38 -0.91 13.29
C MET A 183 -12.22 0.32 13.68
N ALA A 184 -13.30 0.60 12.94
CA ALA A 184 -14.22 1.69 13.26
C ALA A 184 -14.88 1.48 14.63
N SER A 185 -15.39 0.28 14.90
CA SER A 185 -15.97 -0.10 16.19
C SER A 185 -14.96 0.03 17.33
N PHE A 186 -13.72 -0.41 17.11
CA PHE A 186 -12.64 -0.27 18.09
C PHE A 186 -12.30 1.20 18.38
N ALA A 187 -12.18 2.03 17.34
CA ALA A 187 -11.93 3.47 17.50
C ALA A 187 -13.05 4.16 18.29
N LEU A 188 -14.31 3.86 17.97
CA LEU A 188 -15.48 4.38 18.70
C LEU A 188 -15.49 3.90 20.15
N TYR A 189 -15.24 2.62 20.40
CA TYR A 189 -15.14 2.06 21.75
C TYR A 189 -14.07 2.78 22.58
N ARG A 190 -12.88 2.99 22.02
CA ARG A 190 -11.76 3.70 22.67
C ARG A 190 -12.07 5.17 22.90
N MET A 191 -12.92 5.80 22.09
CA MET A 191 -13.39 7.16 22.35
C MET A 191 -14.32 7.23 23.55
N HIS A 192 -15.25 6.28 23.72
CA HIS A 192 -16.22 6.30 24.81
C HIS A 192 -15.59 5.97 26.18
N ARG A 193 -14.52 5.17 26.21
CA ARG A 193 -13.87 4.78 27.48
C ARG A 193 -12.81 5.76 28.00
N ARG A 194 -12.36 6.72 27.18
CA ARG A 194 -11.28 7.65 27.57
C ARG A 194 -11.74 9.08 27.35
N GLU A 195 -12.02 9.76 28.45
CA GLU A 195 -12.38 11.17 28.52
C GLU A 195 -11.36 12.02 27.74
N ARG A 196 -11.87 13.03 27.04
CA ARG A 196 -11.09 13.85 26.12
C ARG A 196 -10.03 14.59 26.94
N ALA A 197 -8.75 14.29 26.72
CA ALA A 197 -7.68 15.13 27.27
C ALA A 197 -7.93 16.58 26.79
N PRO A 198 -7.83 17.60 27.66
CA PRO A 198 -8.02 18.99 27.28
C PRO A 198 -7.15 19.31 26.07
N VAL A 199 -7.71 20.04 25.12
CA VAL A 199 -6.98 20.57 23.96
C VAL A 199 -6.15 21.76 24.47
N GLU A 200 -5.15 21.48 25.29
CA GLU A 200 -4.21 22.49 25.78
C GLU A 200 -2.87 22.24 25.08
N ASP A 201 -2.45 23.25 24.34
CA ASP A 201 -1.10 23.44 23.79
C ASP A 201 -0.67 22.57 22.59
N ARG A 202 -1.45 22.63 21.50
CA ARG A 202 -0.81 22.56 20.17
C ARG A 202 -0.15 23.91 19.92
N THR A 203 1.10 24.03 20.34
CA THR A 203 1.97 25.15 19.98
C THR A 203 1.82 25.40 18.49
N THR A 204 1.28 26.58 18.18
CA THR A 204 0.98 27.00 16.82
C THR A 204 2.31 26.97 16.05
N PHE A 205 2.30 26.46 14.81
CA PHE A 205 3.46 26.35 13.89
C PHE A 205 4.37 27.58 13.80
N LEU A 206 3.93 28.73 14.32
CA LEU A 206 4.70 29.94 14.55
C LEU A 206 5.92 29.72 15.47
N HIS A 207 5.85 28.88 16.50
CA HIS A 207 6.99 28.62 17.40
C HIS A 207 8.15 27.88 16.70
N GLY A 208 7.84 27.05 15.68
CA GLY A 208 8.87 26.40 14.86
C GLY A 208 9.59 27.38 13.92
N LEU A 209 8.87 28.39 13.42
CA LEU A 209 9.44 29.50 12.64
C LEU A 209 10.27 30.44 13.52
N GLU A 210 9.82 30.71 14.75
CA GLU A 210 10.59 31.50 15.73
C GLU A 210 11.86 30.77 16.16
N ALA A 211 11.79 29.48 16.52
CA ALA A 211 12.97 28.69 16.86
C ALA A 211 13.95 28.56 15.68
N ALA A 212 13.46 28.39 14.45
CA ALA A 212 14.29 28.39 13.26
C ALA A 212 14.97 29.75 13.02
N SER A 213 14.30 30.86 13.34
CA SER A 213 14.91 32.20 13.28
C SER A 213 15.97 32.43 14.36
N THR A 214 15.83 31.80 15.54
CA THR A 214 16.82 31.91 16.63
C THR A 214 18.11 31.13 16.33
N VAL A 215 18.04 30.00 15.62
CA VAL A 215 19.23 29.18 15.28
C VAL A 215 20.14 29.85 14.26
N SER A 216 19.63 30.78 13.44
CA SER A 216 20.44 31.47 12.42
C SER A 216 21.49 32.42 13.02
N ASN A 217 21.27 32.96 14.22
CA ASN A 217 22.13 34.03 14.77
C ASN A 217 23.31 33.51 15.61
N ILE A 218 23.48 32.19 15.77
CA ILE A 218 24.56 31.61 16.59
C ILE A 218 25.84 31.35 15.76
N PHE A 219 25.77 31.52 14.44
CA PHE A 219 26.89 31.21 13.54
C PHE A 219 27.65 32.45 13.02
N GLU A 220 27.34 33.67 13.48
CA GLU A 220 27.94 34.91 12.94
C GLU A 220 29.01 35.57 13.84
N ASP A 221 29.24 35.12 15.08
CA ASP A 221 30.11 35.85 16.03
C ASP A 221 31.54 35.29 16.23
N GLU A 222 32.08 34.50 15.29
CA GLU A 222 33.54 34.26 15.26
C GLU A 222 34.23 35.30 14.34
N GLU A 223 34.32 36.55 14.82
CA GLU A 223 35.30 37.50 14.28
C GLU A 223 36.72 36.98 14.60
N PRO A 224 37.65 36.92 13.63
CA PRO A 224 39.01 36.47 13.91
C PRO A 224 39.73 37.48 14.80
N GLU A 225 39.99 37.07 16.04
CA GLU A 225 40.77 37.83 17.03
C GLU A 225 42.15 38.17 16.47
N GLN A 226 42.39 39.48 16.37
CA GLN A 226 43.59 40.10 15.84
C GLN A 226 44.77 39.85 16.80
N ALA A 227 45.75 39.04 16.37
CA ALA A 227 46.92 38.70 17.17
C ALA A 227 47.74 39.96 17.56
N PRO A 228 48.07 40.16 18.85
CA PRO A 228 48.82 41.33 19.29
C PRO A 228 50.28 41.26 18.83
N GLY A 229 50.79 42.40 18.35
CA GLY A 229 52.12 42.55 17.77
C GLY A 229 53.25 42.15 18.72
N SER A 230 54.21 41.40 18.18
CA SER A 230 55.50 41.18 18.80
C SER A 230 56.33 42.46 18.70
N GLU A 231 56.38 43.19 19.79
CA GLU A 231 57.34 44.25 20.07
C GLU A 231 58.76 43.65 20.05
N ILE A 232 59.57 44.05 19.06
CA ILE A 232 60.99 43.71 18.95
C ILE A 232 61.77 44.97 19.30
N ALA A 233 62.47 44.97 20.43
CA ALA A 233 63.74 45.66 20.65
C ALA A 233 64.29 45.40 22.06
N PRO A 234 65.61 45.57 22.32
CA PRO A 234 66.72 45.81 21.39
C PRO A 234 67.67 44.62 21.24
#